data_AF-A0A7C6ZI95-F1
#
_entry.id   AF-A0A7C6ZI95-F1
#
_cell.length_a   1.000
_cell.length_b   1.000
_cell.length_c   1.000
_cell.angle_alpha   90.00
_cell.angle_beta   90.00
_cell.angle_gamma   90.00
#
_symmetry.space_group_name_H-M   'P 1'
#
loop_
_entity.id
_entity.type
_entity.pdbx_description
1 polymer ?
#
loop_
_entity_poly.entity_id
_entity_poly.type
_entity_poly.pdbx_seq_one_letter_code
_entity_poly.pdbx_strand_id
1 'polypeptide(L)'
;GNLLAMTAFTHVPQVFNAPASLLSRLIGMWVGVVAGLAVTVWVIALSVMAVAENYGFSSGRAVLTVFLPGIVIFAVVFALILVFALSLAPAVMTPGAMPVPGL
;
A
#
# COMPACT_ATOMS: atom_id res chain seq x y z
N GLY A 1 15.39 -6.75 24.34
CA GLY A 1 15.31 -7.45 23.04
C GLY A 1 13.88 -7.87 22.86
N ASN A 2 13.21 -7.62 21.74
CA ASN A 2 13.55 -8.32 20.51
C ASN A 2 12.90 -7.65 19.28
N LEU A 3 13.04 -6.33 19.14
CA LEU A 3 12.43 -5.55 18.04
C LEU A 3 12.76 -6.17 16.68
N LEU A 4 14.02 -6.58 16.49
CA LEU A 4 14.50 -7.26 15.28
C LEU A 4 13.89 -8.65 15.07
N ALA A 5 13.67 -9.46 16.12
CA ALA A 5 13.04 -10.76 15.92
C ALA A 5 11.55 -10.63 15.65
N MET A 6 10.86 -9.72 16.32
CA MET A 6 9.42 -9.51 16.10
C MET A 6 9.14 -8.95 14.72
N THR A 7 9.96 -8.01 14.23
CA THR A 7 9.89 -7.56 12.84
C THR A 7 10.37 -8.63 11.86
N ALA A 8 11.33 -9.50 12.22
CA ALA A 8 11.66 -10.64 11.34
C ALA A 8 10.50 -11.65 11.25
N PHE A 9 9.77 -11.88 12.34
CA PHE A 9 8.62 -12.79 12.35
C PHE A 9 7.45 -12.29 11.51
N THR A 10 7.28 -10.98 11.31
CA THR A 10 6.23 -10.45 10.43
C THR A 10 6.47 -10.80 8.96
N HIS A 11 7.71 -11.14 8.58
CA HIS A 11 8.05 -11.57 7.21
C HIS A 11 7.88 -13.08 6.98
N VAL A 12 7.78 -13.90 8.03
CA VAL A 12 7.64 -15.37 7.90
C VAL A 12 6.44 -15.78 7.04
N PRO A 13 5.24 -15.17 7.18
CA PRO A 13 4.12 -15.54 6.32
C PRO A 13 4.37 -15.29 4.83
N GLN A 14 5.29 -14.37 4.47
CA GLN A 14 5.58 -14.04 3.07
C GLN A 14 6.22 -15.21 2.30
N VAL A 15 6.84 -16.16 3.00
CA VAL A 15 7.38 -17.39 2.40
C VAL A 15 6.27 -18.20 1.71
N PHE A 16 5.03 -18.11 2.18
CA PHE A 16 3.88 -18.79 1.58
C PHE A 16 3.38 -18.14 0.28
N ASN A 17 3.85 -16.95 -0.09
CA ASN A 17 3.45 -16.31 -1.35
C ASN A 17 3.94 -17.09 -2.58
N ALA A 18 5.12 -17.69 -2.52
CA ALA A 18 5.66 -18.49 -3.62
C ALA A 18 4.83 -19.75 -3.91
N PRO A 19 4.51 -20.62 -2.94
CA PRO A 19 3.61 -21.74 -3.17
C PRO A 19 2.18 -21.30 -3.49
N ALA A 20 1.67 -20.22 -2.90
CA ALA A 20 0.35 -19.67 -3.23
C ALA A 20 0.25 -19.23 -4.71
N SER A 21 1.31 -18.60 -5.22
CA SER A 21 1.46 -18.23 -6.63
C SER A 21 1.43 -19.46 -7.55
N LEU A 22 2.18 -20.52 -7.22
CA LEU A 22 2.14 -21.78 -7.97
C LEU A 22 0.75 -22.41 -7.96
N LEU A 23 0.11 -22.45 -6.79
CA LEU A 23 -1.23 -22.99 -6.63
C LEU A 23 -2.28 -22.22 -7.46
N SER A 24 -2.14 -20.90 -7.55
CA SER A 24 -3.02 -20.04 -8.36
C SER A 24 -2.94 -20.36 -9.86
N ARG A 25 -1.77 -20.78 -10.34
CA ARG A 25 -1.56 -21.18 -11.74
C ARG A 25 -2.17 -22.55 -12.04
N LEU A 26 -2.22 -23.44 -11.03
CA LEU A 26 -2.75 -24.80 -11.15
C LEU A 26 -4.27 -24.88 -11.01
N ILE A 27 -4.84 -24.18 -10.02
CA ILE A 27 -6.24 -24.35 -9.61
C ILE A 27 -7.10 -23.15 -10.04
N GLY A 28 -6.46 -22.03 -10.38
CA GLY A 28 -7.13 -20.81 -10.84
C GLY A 28 -6.85 -19.60 -9.96
N MET A 29 -7.01 -18.42 -10.56
CA MET A 29 -6.65 -17.13 -9.97
C MET A 29 -7.27 -16.89 -8.58
N TRP A 30 -8.53 -17.29 -8.38
CA TRP A 30 -9.26 -17.07 -7.14
C TRP A 30 -8.58 -17.69 -5.91
N VAL A 31 -7.97 -18.87 -6.08
CA VAL A 31 -7.25 -19.55 -4.99
C VAL A 31 -6.01 -18.74 -4.58
N GLY A 32 -5.31 -18.17 -5.57
CA GLY A 32 -4.18 -17.27 -5.32
C GLY A 32 -4.58 -15.99 -4.58
N VAL A 33 -5.71 -15.39 -4.98
CA VAL A 33 -6.24 -14.19 -4.32
C VAL A 33 -6.61 -14.48 -2.86
N VAL A 34 -7.34 -15.55 -2.59
CA VAL A 34 -7.75 -15.92 -1.23
C VAL A 34 -6.52 -16.24 -0.36
N ALA A 35 -5.58 -17.02 -0.87
CA ALA A 35 -4.34 -17.35 -0.15
C ALA A 35 -3.50 -16.09 0.14
N GLY A 36 -3.36 -15.20 -0.85
CA GLY A 36 -2.63 -13.94 -0.69
C GLY A 36 -3.28 -13.01 0.34
N LEU A 37 -4.62 -12.94 0.36
CA LEU A 37 -5.36 -12.17 1.37
C LEU A 37 -5.15 -12.76 2.77
N ALA A 38 -5.21 -14.08 2.93
CA ALA A 38 -4.98 -14.74 4.21
C ALA A 38 -3.56 -14.45 4.75
N VAL A 39 -2.54 -14.56 3.89
CA VAL A 39 -1.15 -14.20 4.24
C VAL A 39 -1.05 -12.72 4.63
N THR A 40 -1.69 -11.83 3.87
CA THR A 40 -1.66 -10.39 4.14
C THR A 40 -2.28 -10.06 5.50
N VAL A 41 -3.44 -10.62 5.82
CA VAL A 41 -4.09 -10.43 7.13
C VAL A 41 -3.19 -10.92 8.27
N TRP A 42 -2.51 -12.06 8.07
CA TRP A 42 -1.55 -12.57 9.05
C TRP A 42 -0.39 -11.59 9.26
N VAL A 43 0.26 -11.12 8.18
CA VAL A 43 1.36 -10.15 8.27
C VAL A 43 0.93 -8.88 9.00
N ILE A 44 -0.26 -8.36 8.69
CA ILE A 44 -0.81 -7.15 9.34
C ILE A 44 -1.00 -7.41 10.84
N ALA A 45 -1.60 -8.52 11.23
CA ALA A 45 -1.82 -8.86 12.63
C ALA A 45 -0.49 -8.96 13.42
N LEU A 46 0.52 -9.64 12.87
CA LEU A 46 1.84 -9.72 13.48
C LEU A 46 2.50 -8.34 13.57
N SER A 47 2.34 -7.49 12.56
CA SER A 47 2.95 -6.16 12.52
C SER A 47 2.34 -5.25 13.58
N VAL A 48 1.02 -5.32 13.77
CA VAL A 48 0.32 -4.58 14.82
C VAL A 48 0.78 -5.03 16.20
N MET A 49 0.90 -6.34 16.44
CA MET A 49 1.40 -6.86 17.72
C MET A 49 2.85 -6.44 17.97
N ALA A 50 3.72 -6.55 16.97
CA ALA A 50 5.11 -6.12 17.08
C ALA A 50 5.24 -4.63 17.41
N VAL A 51 4.44 -3.76 16.78
CA VAL A 51 4.44 -2.32 17.09
C VAL A 51 3.83 -2.03 18.46
N ALA A 52 2.73 -2.70 18.82
CA ALA A 52 2.09 -2.53 20.12
C ALA A 52 3.05 -2.87 21.27
N GLU A 53 3.76 -4.00 21.17
CA GLU A 53 4.69 -4.45 22.20
C GLU A 53 5.98 -3.61 22.26
N ASN A 54 6.55 -3.25 21.11
CA ASN A 54 7.81 -2.49 21.10
C ASN A 54 7.65 -1.04 21.60
N TYR A 55 6.49 -0.44 21.36
CA TYR A 55 6.23 0.96 21.74
C TYR A 55 5.27 1.10 22.94
N GLY A 56 4.78 0.00 23.51
CA GLY A 56 3.79 0.02 24.60
C GLY A 56 2.47 0.69 24.21
N PHE A 57 2.08 0.59 22.94
CA PHE A 57 0.89 1.26 22.41
C PHE A 57 -0.38 0.44 22.66
N SER A 58 -1.51 1.14 22.83
CA SER A 58 -2.83 0.51 22.77
C SER A 58 -3.12 0.00 21.35
N SER A 59 -3.98 -1.02 21.23
CA SER A 59 -4.27 -1.68 19.95
C SER A 59 -4.68 -0.69 18.84
N GLY A 60 -5.48 0.33 19.16
CA GLY A 60 -5.89 1.36 18.18
C GLY A 60 -4.72 2.23 17.68
N ARG A 61 -3.79 2.60 18.56
CA ARG A 61 -2.61 3.39 18.18
C ARG A 61 -1.63 2.55 17.37
N ALA A 62 -1.43 1.29 17.72
CA ALA A 62 -0.57 0.37 16.97
C ALA A 62 -1.07 0.15 15.54
N VAL A 63 -2.39 -0.04 15.37
CA VAL A 63 -3.01 -0.12 14.03
C VAL A 63 -2.72 1.15 13.23
N LEU A 64 -2.99 2.34 13.79
CA LEU A 64 -2.71 3.59 13.10
C LEU A 64 -1.24 3.71 12.68
N THR A 65 -0.30 3.34 13.54
CA THR A 65 1.13 3.38 13.23
C THR A 65 1.51 2.43 12.09
N VAL A 66 0.92 1.23 12.03
CA VAL A 66 1.15 0.28 10.93
C VAL A 66 0.63 0.80 9.60
N PHE A 67 -0.52 1.48 9.58
CA PHE A 67 -1.13 2.00 8.35
C PHE A 67 -0.66 3.41 7.96
N LEU A 68 -0.02 4.16 8.88
CA LEU A 68 0.39 5.54 8.67
C LEU A 68 1.25 5.75 7.42
N PRO A 69 2.28 4.92 7.13
CA PRO A 69 3.09 5.09 5.91
C PRO A 69 2.26 4.98 4.63
N GLY A 70 1.30 4.05 4.60
CA GLY A 70 0.41 3.86 3.45
C GLY A 70 -0.52 5.05 3.25
N ILE A 71 -1.08 5.60 4.33
CA ILE A 71 -1.93 6.80 4.30
C ILE A 71 -1.15 7.99 3.76
N VAL A 72 0.10 8.19 4.22
CA VAL A 72 0.95 9.29 3.76
C VAL A 72 1.27 9.15 2.27
N ILE A 73 1.68 7.96 1.82
CA ILE A 73 1.95 7.70 0.39
C ILE A 73 0.69 7.97 -0.44
N PHE A 74 -0.47 7.46 -0.02
CA PHE A 74 -1.74 7.69 -0.70
C PHE A 74 -2.07 9.18 -0.82
N ALA A 75 -1.94 9.94 0.28
CA ALA A 75 -2.18 11.38 0.28
C ALA A 75 -1.25 12.14 -0.68
N VAL A 76 0.03 11.77 -0.71
CA VAL A 76 1.02 12.37 -1.62
C VAL A 76 0.68 12.06 -3.08
N VAL A 77 0.42 10.79 -3.41
CA VAL A 77 0.04 10.37 -4.77
C VAL A 77 -1.24 11.08 -5.22
N PHE A 78 -2.24 11.12 -4.34
CA PHE A 78 -3.50 11.82 -4.61
C PHE A 78 -3.28 13.32 -4.89
N ALA A 79 -2.47 14.00 -4.08
CA ALA A 79 -2.12 15.40 -4.29
C ALA A 79 -1.40 15.63 -5.63
N LEU A 80 -0.46 14.75 -6.01
CA LEU A 80 0.24 14.83 -7.29
C LEU A 80 -0.71 14.66 -8.48
N ILE A 81 -1.65 13.71 -8.40
CA ILE A 81 -2.68 13.52 -9.42
C ILE A 81 -3.54 14.77 -9.56
N LEU A 82 -3.93 15.38 -8.44
CA LEU A 82 -4.72 16.62 -8.42
C LEU A 82 -3.98 17.78 -9.09
N VAL A 83 -2.72 17.99 -8.73
CA VAL A 83 -1.86 19.02 -9.33
C VAL A 83 -1.70 18.78 -10.83
N PHE A 84 -1.44 17.54 -11.24
CA PHE A 84 -1.32 17.17 -12.64
C PHE A 84 -2.62 17.42 -13.41
N ALA A 85 -3.77 16.99 -12.88
CA ALA A 85 -5.07 17.20 -13.50
C ALA A 85 -5.41 18.69 -13.65
N LEU A 86 -5.13 19.51 -12.63
CA LEU A 86 -5.32 20.96 -12.68
C LEU A 86 -4.38 21.64 -13.68
N SER A 87 -3.15 21.14 -13.82
CA SER A 87 -2.18 21.67 -14.80
C SER A 87 -2.58 21.41 -16.26
N LEU A 88 -3.37 20.34 -16.51
CA LEU A 88 -3.90 20.01 -17.83
C LEU A 88 -5.21 20.73 -18.16
N ALA A 89 -5.92 21.27 -17.16
CA ALA A 89 -7.18 22.00 -17.36
C ALA A 89 -7.10 23.17 -18.36
N PRO A 90 -6.07 24.04 -18.36
CA PRO A 90 -5.95 25.10 -19.37
C PRO A 90 -5.73 24.59 -20.80
N ALA A 91 -5.15 23.40 -20.98
CA ALA A 91 -4.91 22.79 -22.29
C ALA A 91 -6.19 22.17 -22.90
N VAL A 92 -7.16 21.78 -22.07
CA VAL A 92 -8.43 21.15 -22.50
C VAL A 92 -9.53 22.19 -22.74
N MET A 93 -9.48 23.34 -22.04
CA MET A 93 -10.51 24.40 -22.10
C MET A 93 -10.32 25.43 -23.23
N THR A 94 -9.34 25.27 -24.11
CA THR A 94 -9.18 26.14 -25.29
C THR A 94 -9.56 25.41 -26.59
N PRO A 95 -10.86 25.19 -26.88
CA PRO A 95 -11.28 24.85 -28.23
C PRO A 95 -11.11 26.11 -29.10
N GLY A 96 -9.94 26.27 -29.73
CA GLY A 96 -9.69 27.29 -30.75
C GLY A 96 -8.63 28.35 -30.45
N ALA A 97 -7.65 28.12 -29.56
CA ALA A 97 -6.51 29.03 -29.46
C ALA A 97 -5.62 28.91 -30.72
N MET A 98 -5.86 29.78 -31.71
CA MET A 98 -4.90 29.98 -32.80
C MET A 98 -3.58 30.50 -32.22
N PRO A 99 -2.42 30.05 -32.75
CA PRO A 99 -1.15 30.64 -32.38
C PRO A 99 -1.17 32.12 -32.80
N VAL A 100 -1.00 33.04 -31.85
CA VAL A 100 -0.77 34.45 -32.17
C VAL A 100 0.64 34.54 -32.75
N PRO A 101 0.82 34.84 -34.05
CA PRO A 101 2.14 35.02 -34.60
C PRO A 101 2.61 36.41 -34.21
N GLY A 102 3.65 36.48 -33.37
CA GLY A 102 4.38 37.72 -33.12
C GLY A 102 4.55 38.14 -31.66
N LEU A 103 4.94 37.22 -30.78
CA LEU A 103 5.82 37.51 -29.64
C LEU A 103 6.88 36.42 -29.54
#